data_AF-A0A1B8FJQ4-F1
#
_entry.id   AF-A0A1B8FJQ4-F1
#
_cell.length_a   1.000
_cell.length_b   1.000
_cell.length_c   1.000
_cell.angle_alpha   90.00
_cell.angle_beta   90.00
_cell.angle_gamma   90.00
#
_symmetry.space_group_name_H-M   'P 1'
#
loop_
_entity.id
_entity.type
_entity.pdbx_description
1 polymer ?
#
loop_
_entity_poly.entity_id
_entity_poly.type
_entity_poly.pdbx_seq_one_letter_code
_entity_poly.pdbx_strand_id
1 'polypeptide(L)'
;MTLPDIPCLSNPTHSFNVHCFHPPPSAQPALPLYIPPCLAEPPHCFHPPSPEIPLRIQIEAPLLALQRLLPSVSWHIPNHLPDFPLAGGPELAKLAFRAIYQRDVRPDIVGDMVVRDEYKGWLVEARPISMIDYYGVAFDHLVPDDDTDPEVLQINIVEVEDDEGAYANKYNPFYIDPAEYIGQKELAVPRCCQKRKGTTDRRRVNDGVNIRHGRVVYRTYK
;
A
#
# COMPACT_ATOMS: atom_id res chain seq x y z
N MET A 1 2.54 25.94 6.98
CA MET A 1 3.26 24.68 7.22
C MET A 1 3.12 23.86 5.96
N THR A 2 4.23 23.56 5.28
CA THR A 2 4.24 22.74 4.07
C THR A 2 3.89 21.31 4.45
N LEU A 3 2.80 20.79 3.87
CA LEU A 3 2.49 19.37 3.95
C LEU A 3 3.72 18.60 3.41
N PRO A 4 4.23 17.57 4.10
CA PRO A 4 5.29 16.75 3.55
C PRO A 4 4.79 16.14 2.24
N ASP A 5 5.60 16.21 1.18
CA ASP A 5 5.29 15.62 -0.12
C ASP A 5 4.84 14.15 0.05
N ILE A 6 3.53 13.93 -0.06
CA ILE A 6 2.93 12.60 -0.13
C ILE A 6 2.98 12.20 -1.61
N PRO A 7 3.69 11.12 -1.96
CA PRO A 7 4.14 10.84 -3.32
C PRO A 7 3.08 10.11 -4.18
N CYS A 8 1.91 10.72 -4.32
CA CYS A 8 0.84 10.34 -5.25
C CYS A 8 0.00 11.53 -5.74
N LEU A 9 0.27 12.75 -5.28
CA LEU A 9 -0.38 13.97 -5.77
C LEU A 9 0.34 14.47 -7.03
N SER A 10 0.34 13.73 -8.15
CA SER A 10 0.90 14.26 -9.41
C SER A 10 0.11 15.48 -9.89
N ASN A 11 -1.17 15.59 -9.53
CA ASN A 11 -1.96 16.83 -9.44
C ASN A 11 -3.39 16.39 -9.07
N PRO A 12 -3.95 16.76 -7.90
CA PRO A 12 -5.30 16.32 -7.53
C PRO A 12 -6.39 16.76 -8.53
N THR A 13 -6.12 17.81 -9.32
CA THR A 13 -6.95 18.23 -10.46
C THR A 13 -6.78 17.29 -11.66
N HIS A 14 -5.59 16.72 -11.88
CA HIS A 14 -5.35 15.65 -12.85
C HIS A 14 -6.06 14.36 -12.41
N SER A 15 -5.94 14.01 -11.12
CA SER A 15 -6.65 12.87 -10.54
C SER A 15 -8.17 13.03 -10.59
N PHE A 16 -8.69 14.26 -10.59
CA PHE A 16 -10.12 14.50 -10.78
C PHE A 16 -10.53 14.44 -12.26
N ASN A 17 -9.69 14.92 -13.19
CA ASN A 17 -10.03 15.09 -14.61
C ASN A 17 -9.74 13.86 -15.50
N VAL A 18 -8.66 13.11 -15.22
CA VAL A 18 -8.32 11.87 -15.95
C VAL A 18 -9.24 10.73 -15.54
N HIS A 19 -9.62 10.74 -14.27
CA HIS A 19 -10.46 9.72 -13.70
C HIS A 19 -11.91 10.18 -13.84
N CYS A 20 -12.46 10.10 -15.06
CA CYS A 20 -13.89 9.81 -15.16
C CYS A 20 -14.10 8.44 -14.52
N PHE A 21 -14.16 8.38 -13.17
CA PHE A 21 -14.10 7.23 -12.24
C PHE A 21 -15.24 6.22 -12.46
N HIS A 22 -15.49 5.85 -13.70
CA HIS A 22 -16.17 4.63 -14.03
C HIS A 22 -15.30 3.51 -13.45
N PRO A 23 -15.89 2.53 -12.76
CA PRO A 23 -15.14 1.33 -12.45
C PRO A 23 -14.46 0.86 -13.75
N PRO A 24 -13.20 0.38 -13.68
CA PRO A 24 -12.60 -0.26 -14.84
C PRO A 24 -13.64 -1.23 -15.38
N PRO A 25 -13.88 -1.28 -16.70
CA PRO A 25 -14.86 -2.22 -17.24
C PRO A 25 -14.53 -3.58 -16.63
N SER A 26 -15.50 -4.21 -15.96
CA SER A 26 -15.28 -5.38 -15.08
C SER A 26 -14.76 -6.63 -15.83
N ALA A 27 -14.37 -6.46 -17.08
CA ALA A 27 -13.81 -7.45 -17.99
C ALA A 27 -12.28 -7.34 -18.16
N GLN A 28 -11.59 -6.34 -17.60
CA GLN A 28 -10.12 -6.31 -17.66
C GLN A 28 -9.52 -7.37 -16.71
N PRO A 29 -8.57 -8.20 -17.17
CA PRO A 29 -7.90 -9.17 -16.31
C PRO A 29 -7.06 -8.45 -15.25
N ALA A 30 -6.99 -9.05 -14.06
CA ALA A 30 -6.14 -8.54 -12.99
C ALA A 30 -4.66 -8.56 -13.41
N LEU A 31 -3.95 -7.45 -13.21
CA LEU A 31 -2.51 -7.41 -13.40
C LEU A 31 -1.80 -8.07 -12.20
N PRO A 32 -0.70 -8.79 -12.42
CA PRO A 32 0.10 -9.35 -11.33
C PRO A 32 0.82 -8.24 -10.55
N LEU A 33 0.90 -8.43 -9.23
CA LEU A 33 1.76 -7.64 -8.35
C LEU A 33 3.20 -8.16 -8.45
N TYR A 34 4.16 -7.30 -8.78
CA TYR A 34 5.57 -7.66 -8.88
C TYR A 34 6.40 -6.93 -7.82
N ILE A 35 7.06 -7.70 -6.95
CA ILE A 35 8.05 -7.21 -5.98
C ILE A 35 9.43 -7.69 -6.44
N PRO A 36 10.34 -6.80 -6.87
CA PRO A 36 11.67 -7.22 -7.29
C PRO A 36 12.48 -7.73 -6.08
N PRO A 37 13.57 -8.51 -6.30
CA PRO A 37 14.54 -8.80 -5.26
C PRO A 37 15.13 -7.52 -4.64
N CYS A 38 15.75 -7.64 -3.46
CA CYS A 38 16.38 -6.49 -2.83
C CYS A 38 17.55 -5.97 -3.67
N LEU A 39 17.55 -4.65 -3.90
CA LEU A 39 18.59 -3.95 -4.65
C LEU A 39 19.70 -3.39 -3.74
N ALA A 40 19.57 -3.56 -2.42
CA ALA A 40 20.60 -3.16 -1.48
C ALA A 40 21.75 -4.17 -1.47
N GLU A 41 22.97 -3.69 -1.25
CA GLU A 41 24.15 -4.52 -1.05
C GLU A 41 24.76 -4.23 0.34
N PRO A 42 24.68 -5.17 1.30
CA PRO A 42 23.98 -6.46 1.23
C PRO A 42 22.43 -6.30 1.20
N PRO A 43 21.68 -7.33 0.75
CA PRO A 43 20.23 -7.35 0.82
C PRO A 43 19.69 -7.05 2.22
N HIS A 44 18.58 -6.33 2.29
CA HIS A 44 17.91 -6.05 3.56
C HIS A 44 17.31 -7.33 4.14
N CYS A 45 17.46 -7.55 5.46
CA CYS A 45 17.01 -8.78 6.13
C CYS A 45 15.50 -9.04 6.04
N PHE A 46 14.70 -8.02 5.74
CA PHE A 46 13.25 -8.11 5.55
C PHE A 46 12.80 -7.98 4.09
N HIS A 47 13.68 -8.12 3.08
CA HIS A 47 13.31 -8.05 1.66
C HIS A 47 13.98 -9.15 0.81
N PRO A 48 13.26 -10.21 0.42
CA PRO A 48 12.00 -10.65 1.04
C PRO A 48 12.25 -11.14 2.47
N PRO A 49 11.28 -11.00 3.40
CA PRO A 49 11.40 -11.53 4.74
C PRO A 49 11.32 -13.06 4.74
N SER A 50 11.93 -13.71 5.73
CA SER A 50 11.74 -15.15 5.93
C SER A 50 10.32 -15.43 6.46
N PRO A 51 9.68 -16.57 6.08
CA PRO A 51 8.34 -16.96 6.56
C PRO A 51 8.23 -17.25 8.06
N GLU A 52 9.34 -17.24 8.80
CA GLU A 52 9.41 -17.51 10.23
C GLU A 52 9.57 -16.23 11.06
N ILE A 53 9.80 -15.09 10.40
CA ILE A 53 10.05 -13.81 11.06
C ILE A 53 8.72 -13.08 11.28
N PRO A 54 8.35 -12.78 12.54
CA PRO A 54 7.24 -11.90 12.84
C PRO A 54 7.46 -10.51 12.24
N LEU A 55 6.49 -10.03 11.47
CA LEU A 55 6.62 -8.78 10.74
C LEU A 55 5.26 -8.14 10.49
N ARG A 56 5.17 -6.82 10.69
CA ARG A 56 4.05 -6.03 10.19
C ARG A 56 4.37 -5.53 8.78
N ILE A 57 3.45 -5.75 7.86
CA ILE A 57 3.60 -5.35 6.47
C ILE A 57 2.60 -4.23 6.18
N GLN A 58 3.09 -3.12 5.64
CA GLN A 58 2.27 -2.04 5.09
C GLN A 58 2.47 -2.01 3.58
N ILE A 59 1.41 -2.22 2.82
CA ILE A 59 1.41 -2.00 1.37
C ILE A 59 0.45 -0.86 1.03
N GLU A 60 0.93 0.10 0.24
CA GLU A 60 0.13 1.27 -0.17
C GLU A 60 0.27 1.54 -1.66
N ALA A 61 -0.77 2.11 -2.26
CA ALA A 61 -0.85 2.31 -3.70
C ALA A 61 -1.86 3.39 -4.11
N PRO A 62 -1.65 4.03 -5.27
CA PRO A 62 -2.69 4.79 -5.94
C PRO A 62 -3.89 3.90 -6.27
N LEU A 63 -5.09 4.47 -6.25
CA LEU A 63 -6.32 3.72 -6.45
C LEU A 63 -6.39 3.05 -7.84
N LEU A 64 -5.84 3.68 -8.87
CA LEU A 64 -5.78 3.11 -10.22
C LEU A 64 -5.00 1.79 -10.25
N ALA A 65 -3.81 1.76 -9.65
CA ALA A 65 -3.02 0.54 -9.56
C ALA A 65 -3.78 -0.56 -8.81
N LEU A 66 -4.48 -0.21 -7.73
CA LEU A 66 -5.30 -1.18 -6.98
C LEU A 66 -6.49 -1.71 -7.78
N GLN A 67 -7.11 -0.87 -8.61
CA GLN A 67 -8.18 -1.29 -9.50
C GLN A 67 -7.68 -2.26 -10.59
N ARG A 68 -6.44 -2.09 -11.09
CA ARG A 68 -5.83 -3.03 -12.03
C ARG A 68 -5.42 -4.34 -11.35
N LEU A 69 -4.93 -4.29 -10.10
CA LEU A 69 -4.59 -5.48 -9.31
C LEU A 69 -5.82 -6.28 -8.88
N LEU A 70 -6.90 -5.58 -8.52
CA LEU A 70 -8.10 -6.16 -7.90
C LEU A 70 -9.37 -5.58 -8.57
N PRO A 71 -9.61 -5.89 -9.86
CA PRO A 71 -10.71 -5.30 -10.64
C PRO A 71 -12.10 -5.71 -10.15
N SER A 72 -12.21 -6.81 -9.38
CA SER A 72 -13.47 -7.25 -8.78
C SER A 72 -13.78 -6.60 -7.43
N VAL A 73 -12.85 -5.83 -6.86
CA VAL A 73 -13.03 -5.16 -5.58
C VAL A 73 -13.65 -3.78 -5.80
N SER A 74 -14.70 -3.48 -5.03
CA SER A 74 -15.23 -2.12 -4.95
C SER A 74 -14.36 -1.27 -4.04
N TRP A 75 -13.81 -0.20 -4.58
CA TRP A 75 -13.01 0.79 -3.85
C TRP A 75 -13.80 2.04 -3.47
N HIS A 76 -15.12 2.03 -3.73
CA HIS A 76 -16.00 3.12 -3.34
C HIS A 76 -16.23 3.09 -1.83
N ILE A 77 -15.98 4.23 -1.16
CA ILE A 77 -16.20 4.38 0.28
C ILE A 77 -17.35 5.37 0.49
N PRO A 78 -18.53 4.92 0.94
CA PRO A 78 -19.73 5.75 0.96
C PRO A 78 -19.73 6.82 2.05
N ASN A 79 -18.84 6.70 3.05
CA ASN A 79 -18.75 7.62 4.18
C ASN A 79 -17.30 7.75 4.69
N HIS A 80 -17.01 8.80 5.46
CA HIS A 80 -15.66 9.02 5.99
C HIS A 80 -15.27 8.05 7.12
N LEU A 81 -16.24 7.35 7.70
CA LEU A 81 -16.07 6.42 8.81
C LEU A 81 -16.68 5.05 8.44
N PRO A 82 -16.08 4.32 7.48
CA PRO A 82 -16.59 3.02 7.09
C PRO A 82 -16.28 1.98 8.16
N ASP A 83 -17.06 0.91 8.17
CA ASP A 83 -16.76 -0.29 8.95
C ASP A 83 -15.41 -0.87 8.54
N PHE A 84 -14.71 -1.42 9.53
CA PHE A 84 -13.41 -2.06 9.32
C PHE A 84 -13.54 -3.59 9.42
N PRO A 85 -12.82 -4.35 8.57
CA PRO A 85 -12.03 -3.87 7.43
C PRO A 85 -12.90 -3.50 6.23
N LEU A 86 -12.41 -2.59 5.37
CA LEU A 86 -12.97 -2.35 4.05
C LEU A 86 -12.74 -3.58 3.16
N ALA A 87 -13.62 -3.82 2.18
CA ALA A 87 -13.53 -4.98 1.30
C ALA A 87 -12.16 -5.12 0.60
N GLY A 88 -11.53 -4.01 0.24
CA GLY A 88 -10.21 -4.01 -0.41
C GLY A 88 -9.03 -4.31 0.50
N GLY A 89 -9.12 -4.07 1.80
CA GLY A 89 -8.04 -4.32 2.76
C GLY A 89 -7.60 -5.79 2.78
N PRO A 90 -8.50 -6.75 3.09
CA PRO A 90 -8.17 -8.16 3.13
C PRO A 90 -7.70 -8.71 1.78
N GLU A 91 -8.27 -8.26 0.66
CA GLU A 91 -7.86 -8.73 -0.67
C GLU A 91 -6.47 -8.23 -1.06
N LEU A 92 -6.15 -6.96 -0.76
CA LEU A 92 -4.81 -6.40 -0.97
C LEU A 92 -3.78 -7.07 -0.04
N ALA A 93 -4.13 -7.33 1.22
CA ALA A 93 -3.26 -8.05 2.15
C ALA A 93 -2.96 -9.47 1.65
N LYS A 94 -3.97 -10.23 1.19
CA LYS A 94 -3.77 -11.57 0.61
C LYS A 94 -2.88 -11.54 -0.63
N LEU A 95 -3.08 -10.56 -1.52
CA LEU A 95 -2.27 -10.39 -2.72
C LEU A 95 -0.79 -10.12 -2.37
N ALA A 96 -0.55 -9.16 -1.47
CA ALA A 96 0.79 -8.85 -0.99
C ALA A 96 1.43 -10.03 -0.27
N PHE A 97 0.68 -10.74 0.59
CA PHE A 97 1.15 -11.93 1.29
C PHE A 97 1.65 -13.00 0.32
N ARG A 98 0.86 -13.32 -0.71
CA ARG A 98 1.26 -14.28 -1.76
C ARG A 98 2.52 -13.85 -2.49
N ALA A 99 2.63 -12.57 -2.84
CA ALA A 99 3.82 -12.04 -3.52
C ALA A 99 5.07 -12.06 -2.63
N ILE A 100 4.93 -11.84 -1.33
CA ILE A 100 6.04 -11.81 -0.37
C ILE A 100 6.51 -13.23 -0.01
N TYR A 101 5.57 -14.09 0.38
CA TYR A 101 5.88 -15.42 0.94
C TYR A 101 5.75 -16.56 -0.08
N GLN A 102 5.33 -16.27 -1.31
CA GLN A 102 5.20 -17.24 -2.40
C GLN A 102 4.28 -18.42 -2.05
N ARG A 103 3.26 -18.17 -1.24
CA ARG A 103 2.24 -19.14 -0.83
C ARG A 103 0.93 -18.46 -0.42
N ASP A 104 -0.13 -19.24 -0.38
CA ASP A 104 -1.39 -18.82 0.22
C ASP A 104 -1.31 -18.68 1.75
N VAL A 105 -2.22 -17.86 2.28
CA VAL A 105 -2.49 -17.77 3.72
C VAL A 105 -3.06 -19.10 4.19
N ARG A 106 -2.53 -19.60 5.30
CA ARG A 106 -2.87 -20.88 5.90
C ARG A 106 -3.72 -20.67 7.15
N PRO A 107 -5.00 -21.08 7.14
CA PRO A 107 -5.90 -20.89 8.28
C PRO A 107 -5.47 -21.66 9.55
N ASP A 108 -4.68 -22.72 9.41
CA ASP A 108 -4.15 -23.53 10.51
C ASP A 108 -2.99 -22.84 11.26
N ILE A 109 -2.44 -21.76 10.70
CA ILE A 109 -1.37 -20.98 11.33
C ILE A 109 -1.95 -19.73 11.98
N VAL A 110 -1.92 -19.71 13.30
CA VAL A 110 -2.31 -18.53 14.07
C VAL A 110 -1.40 -17.36 13.72
N GLY A 111 -2.02 -16.24 13.35
CA GLY A 111 -1.29 -15.02 13.00
C GLY A 111 -0.69 -15.03 11.58
N ASP A 112 -1.02 -16.00 10.72
CA ASP A 112 -0.39 -16.08 9.39
C ASP A 112 -0.59 -14.81 8.56
N MET A 113 -1.80 -14.24 8.58
CA MET A 113 -2.09 -12.91 8.04
C MET A 113 -3.27 -12.30 8.81
N VAL A 114 -3.01 -11.21 9.54
CA VAL A 114 -4.05 -10.51 10.33
C VAL A 114 -4.09 -9.05 9.91
N VAL A 115 -5.19 -8.60 9.30
CA VAL A 115 -5.37 -7.17 8.95
C VAL A 115 -5.49 -6.34 10.23
N ARG A 116 -4.69 -5.28 10.34
CA ARG A 116 -4.57 -4.45 11.55
C ARG A 116 -4.97 -2.99 11.34
N ASP A 117 -4.76 -2.43 10.15
CA ASP A 117 -5.13 -1.04 9.86
C ASP A 117 -5.29 -0.81 8.35
N GLU A 118 -5.92 0.31 8.00
CA GLU A 118 -6.17 0.76 6.63
C GLU A 118 -5.93 2.26 6.52
N TYR A 119 -5.03 2.65 5.61
CA TYR A 119 -4.76 4.04 5.26
C TYR A 119 -5.64 4.48 4.08
N LYS A 120 -6.20 5.69 4.16
CA LYS A 120 -7.08 6.28 3.16
C LYS A 120 -6.58 7.69 2.82
N GLY A 121 -6.02 7.86 1.62
CA GLY A 121 -5.70 9.18 1.07
C GLY A 121 -6.97 9.83 0.54
N TRP A 122 -7.61 10.67 1.35
CA TRP A 122 -8.85 11.36 0.96
C TRP A 122 -8.55 12.52 0.02
N LEU A 123 -9.25 12.58 -1.12
CA LEU A 123 -9.15 13.68 -2.07
C LEU A 123 -10.02 14.85 -1.59
N VAL A 124 -9.39 15.94 -1.18
CA VAL A 124 -10.09 17.13 -0.64
C VAL A 124 -10.85 17.87 -1.74
N GLU A 125 -10.32 17.84 -2.95
CA GLU A 125 -10.83 18.50 -4.16
C GLU A 125 -12.13 17.87 -4.67
N ALA A 126 -12.40 16.60 -4.34
CA ALA A 126 -13.63 15.91 -4.73
C ALA A 126 -14.85 16.25 -3.87
N ARG A 127 -14.69 17.09 -2.84
CA ARG A 127 -15.81 17.47 -1.96
C ARG A 127 -16.96 18.11 -2.78
N PRO A 128 -18.22 17.75 -2.48
CA PRO A 128 -18.68 17.01 -1.30
C PRO A 128 -18.62 15.48 -1.41
N ILE A 129 -18.13 14.92 -2.51
CA ILE A 129 -18.06 13.48 -2.72
C ILE A 129 -16.92 12.90 -1.87
N SER A 130 -17.24 11.88 -1.07
CA SER A 130 -16.24 11.11 -0.33
C SER A 130 -15.45 10.24 -1.30
N MET A 131 -14.18 10.58 -1.52
CA MET A 131 -13.34 9.86 -2.47
C MET A 131 -11.91 9.74 -1.97
N ILE A 132 -11.29 8.62 -2.31
CA ILE A 132 -9.87 8.36 -2.08
C ILE A 132 -9.14 8.29 -3.41
N ASP A 133 -7.90 8.75 -3.45
CA ASP A 133 -6.97 8.56 -4.57
C ASP A 133 -5.84 7.58 -4.22
N TYR A 134 -5.70 7.25 -2.94
CA TYR A 134 -4.66 6.38 -2.41
C TYR A 134 -5.20 5.51 -1.28
N TYR A 135 -4.73 4.27 -1.21
CA TYR A 135 -5.14 3.33 -0.19
C TYR A 135 -3.98 2.46 0.25
N GLY A 136 -4.00 2.04 1.51
CA GLY A 136 -3.04 1.08 2.03
C GLY A 136 -3.62 0.20 3.11
N VAL A 137 -3.00 -0.97 3.32
CA VAL A 137 -3.38 -1.91 4.37
C VAL A 137 -2.15 -2.31 5.18
N ALA A 138 -2.31 -2.30 6.50
CA ALA A 138 -1.37 -2.89 7.45
C ALA A 138 -1.87 -4.28 7.82
N PHE A 139 -1.02 -5.29 7.73
CA PHE A 139 -1.32 -6.61 8.26
C PHE A 139 -0.09 -7.23 8.94
N ASP A 140 -0.35 -8.09 9.91
CA ASP A 140 0.68 -8.81 10.64
C ASP A 140 0.87 -10.20 10.06
N HIS A 141 2.13 -10.65 10.01
CA HIS A 141 2.52 -12.04 9.87
C HIS A 141 3.24 -12.46 11.16
N LEU A 142 2.68 -13.43 11.88
CA LEU A 142 3.21 -14.03 13.12
C LEU A 142 3.52 -13.05 14.27
N VAL A 143 3.06 -11.79 14.19
CA VAL A 143 3.24 -10.80 15.25
C VAL A 143 2.35 -11.15 16.45
N PRO A 144 2.90 -11.26 17.67
CA PRO A 144 2.12 -11.46 18.89
C PRO A 144 1.09 -10.33 19.09
N ASP A 145 -0.10 -10.65 19.58
CA ASP A 145 -1.18 -9.66 19.75
C ASP A 145 -0.82 -8.53 20.74
N ASP A 146 0.07 -8.80 21.70
CA ASP A 146 0.56 -7.85 22.69
C ASP A 146 1.76 -7.00 22.21
N ASP A 147 2.36 -7.34 21.06
CA ASP A 147 3.42 -6.52 20.47
C ASP A 147 2.83 -5.27 19.79
N THR A 148 3.03 -4.12 20.43
CA THR A 148 2.56 -2.82 19.94
C THR A 148 3.52 -2.13 18.99
N ASP A 149 4.77 -2.61 18.88
CA ASP A 149 5.82 -1.96 18.08
C ASP A 149 6.70 -2.98 17.32
N PRO A 150 6.10 -3.89 16.52
CA PRO A 150 6.86 -4.86 15.74
C PRO A 150 7.72 -4.17 14.67
N GLU A 151 8.66 -4.92 14.10
CA GLU A 151 9.36 -4.49 12.88
C GLU A 151 8.39 -4.37 11.70
N VAL A 152 8.68 -3.44 10.79
CA VAL A 152 7.78 -3.08 9.69
C VAL A 152 8.46 -3.19 8.33
N LEU A 153 7.80 -3.88 7.40
CA LEU A 153 8.09 -3.83 5.97
C LEU A 153 7.10 -2.91 5.26
N GLN A 154 7.56 -1.72 4.89
CA GLN A 154 6.80 -0.77 4.06
C GLN A 154 7.05 -1.05 2.57
N ILE A 155 5.98 -1.20 1.80
CA ILE A 155 5.98 -1.40 0.36
C ILE A 155 5.06 -0.36 -0.29
N ASN A 156 5.54 0.30 -1.34
CA ASN A 156 4.69 1.19 -2.13
C ASN A 156 4.59 0.65 -3.55
N ILE A 157 3.36 0.58 -4.08
CA ILE A 157 3.13 0.35 -5.50
C ILE A 157 3.36 1.67 -6.24
N VAL A 158 4.17 1.60 -7.29
CA VAL A 158 4.62 2.74 -8.08
C VAL A 158 3.80 2.79 -9.36
N GLU A 159 3.11 3.90 -9.57
CA GLU A 159 2.40 4.16 -10.82
C GLU A 159 3.38 4.59 -11.91
N VAL A 160 3.24 3.98 -13.08
CA VAL A 160 4.11 4.20 -14.25
C VAL A 160 3.32 4.74 -15.44
N GLU A 161 2.01 4.47 -15.51
CA GLU A 161 1.17 4.78 -16.68
C GLU A 161 0.93 6.29 -16.89
N ASP A 162 0.86 7.07 -15.80
CA ASP A 162 0.44 8.48 -15.86
C ASP A 162 1.46 9.39 -16.58
N ASP A 163 2.75 9.12 -16.38
CA ASP A 163 3.84 9.98 -16.85
C ASP A 163 5.00 9.20 -17.50
N GLU A 164 4.69 8.03 -18.05
CA GLU A 164 5.66 7.11 -18.65
C GLU A 164 6.85 6.84 -17.70
N GLY A 165 6.54 6.65 -16.41
CA GLY A 165 7.49 6.33 -15.37
C GLY A 165 8.47 7.46 -15.01
N ALA A 166 8.24 8.70 -15.42
CA ALA A 166 9.11 9.82 -15.09
C ALA A 166 9.20 10.01 -13.56
N TYR A 167 8.07 9.97 -12.85
CA TYR A 167 8.00 10.03 -11.40
C TYR A 167 8.68 8.82 -10.75
N ALA A 168 8.34 7.63 -11.24
CA ALA A 168 8.90 6.37 -10.78
C ALA A 168 10.45 6.40 -10.80
N ASN A 169 11.03 6.80 -11.93
CA ASN A 169 12.48 6.92 -12.13
C ASN A 169 13.13 8.03 -11.27
N LYS A 170 12.38 9.11 -10.97
CA LYS A 170 12.86 10.17 -10.09
C LYS A 170 13.11 9.67 -8.66
N TYR A 171 12.23 8.82 -8.10
CA TYR A 171 12.27 8.42 -6.69
C TYR A 171 12.80 7.01 -6.41
N ASN A 172 13.04 6.21 -7.44
CA ASN A 172 13.69 4.90 -7.31
C ASN A 172 15.17 4.94 -7.73
N PRO A 173 16.03 4.11 -7.13
CA PRO A 173 17.46 4.07 -7.43
C PRO A 173 17.80 3.26 -8.69
N PHE A 174 16.80 2.68 -9.34
CA PHE A 174 16.94 1.89 -10.55
C PHE A 174 16.04 2.44 -11.66
N TYR A 175 16.42 2.15 -12.91
CA TYR A 175 15.63 2.51 -14.06
C TYR A 175 14.40 1.59 -14.17
N ILE A 176 13.23 2.19 -14.33
CA ILE A 176 11.93 1.55 -14.52
C ILE A 176 11.55 1.82 -15.97
N ASP A 177 11.61 0.78 -16.79
CA ASP A 177 11.21 0.81 -18.20
C ASP A 177 9.68 0.74 -18.30
N PRO A 178 8.97 1.79 -18.76
CA PRO A 178 7.52 1.76 -18.87
C PRO A 178 6.99 0.59 -19.71
N ALA A 179 7.73 0.16 -20.74
CA ALA A 179 7.32 -0.95 -21.58
C ALA A 179 7.25 -2.31 -20.83
N GLU A 180 7.98 -2.44 -19.71
CA GLU A 180 7.98 -3.64 -18.88
C GLU A 180 6.75 -3.72 -17.95
N TYR A 181 6.15 -2.57 -17.61
CA TYR A 181 5.13 -2.48 -16.55
C TYR A 181 3.74 -2.10 -17.08
N ILE A 182 3.64 -1.14 -17.99
CA ILE A 182 2.36 -0.62 -18.49
C ILE A 182 1.52 -1.76 -19.08
N GLY A 183 0.33 -1.99 -18.49
CA GLY A 183 -0.57 -3.08 -18.88
C GLY A 183 -0.04 -4.50 -18.68
N GLN A 184 1.14 -4.69 -18.08
CA GLN A 184 1.78 -6.00 -17.88
C GLN A 184 1.77 -6.44 -16.41
N LYS A 185 2.20 -5.54 -15.50
CA LYS A 185 2.34 -5.82 -14.06
C LYS A 185 2.48 -4.53 -13.27
N GLU A 186 2.05 -4.56 -12.02
CA GLU A 186 2.17 -3.41 -11.11
C GLU A 186 3.43 -3.56 -10.24
N LEU A 187 4.31 -2.55 -10.29
CA LEU A 187 5.58 -2.56 -9.57
C LEU A 187 5.40 -2.16 -8.11
N ALA A 188 5.72 -3.05 -7.18
CA ALA A 188 5.74 -2.80 -5.76
C ALA A 188 7.17 -2.77 -5.22
N VAL A 189 7.60 -1.62 -4.71
CA VAL A 189 8.98 -1.40 -4.27
C VAL A 189 9.01 -1.28 -2.74
N PRO A 190 9.68 -2.21 -2.04
CA PRO A 190 9.94 -2.07 -0.62
C PRO A 190 10.81 -0.85 -0.32
N ARG A 191 10.59 -0.23 0.83
CA ARG A 191 11.23 1.03 1.18
C ARG A 191 12.76 0.96 1.19
N CYS A 192 13.36 -0.18 1.53
CA CYS A 192 14.81 -0.36 1.49
C CYS A 192 15.40 -0.18 0.07
N CYS A 193 14.57 -0.34 -0.97
CA CYS A 193 14.93 -0.19 -2.38
C CYS A 193 14.47 1.14 -3.00
N GLN A 194 14.07 2.13 -2.19
CA GLN A 194 13.69 3.47 -2.65
C GLN A 194 14.76 4.51 -2.27
N LYS A 195 14.81 5.64 -2.99
CA LYS A 195 15.73 6.75 -2.63
C LYS A 195 15.36 7.38 -1.28
N ARG A 196 14.06 7.48 -0.97
CA ARG A 196 13.57 7.99 0.31
C ARG A 196 13.88 6.98 1.41
N LYS A 197 14.55 7.44 2.48
CA LYS A 197 14.78 6.63 3.68
C LYS A 197 13.53 6.66 4.56
N GLY A 198 12.92 5.50 4.78
CA GLY A 198 11.71 5.34 5.59
C GLY A 198 11.94 5.33 7.09
N THR A 199 12.78 6.23 7.60
CA THR A 199 13.18 6.23 9.03
C THR A 199 11.99 6.40 9.99
N THR A 200 10.87 6.91 9.50
CA THR A 200 9.62 7.09 10.26
C THR A 200 8.57 6.04 9.97
N ASP A 201 8.80 5.12 9.02
CA ASP A 201 7.75 4.21 8.54
C ASP A 201 7.29 3.26 9.64
N ARG A 202 8.24 2.61 10.36
CA ARG A 202 7.90 1.71 11.48
C ARG A 202 7.00 2.40 12.50
N ARG A 203 7.42 3.57 12.97
CA ARG A 203 6.64 4.37 13.92
C ARG A 203 5.27 4.74 13.36
N ARG A 204 5.20 5.29 12.14
CA ARG A 204 3.94 5.74 11.52
C ARG A 204 2.93 4.58 11.41
N VAL A 205 3.39 3.42 10.96
CA VAL A 205 2.54 2.24 10.77
C VAL A 205 2.08 1.68 12.12
N ASN A 206 2.98 1.53 13.08
CA ASN A 206 2.62 1.03 14.42
C ASN A 206 1.70 2.01 15.16
N ASP A 207 1.92 3.32 15.05
CA ASP A 207 1.05 4.34 15.62
C ASP A 207 -0.38 4.25 15.01
N GLY A 208 -0.51 4.03 13.70
CA GLY A 208 -1.80 3.84 13.03
C GLY A 208 -2.59 2.65 13.57
N VAL A 209 -1.94 1.49 13.69
CA VAL A 209 -2.53 0.27 14.29
C VAL A 209 -2.93 0.52 15.75
N ASN A 210 -2.05 1.14 16.54
CA ASN A 210 -2.31 1.41 17.95
C ASN A 210 -3.48 2.38 18.16
N ILE A 211 -3.63 3.39 17.29
CA ILE A 211 -4.79 4.31 17.29
C ILE A 211 -6.07 3.53 17.00
N ARG A 212 -6.08 2.68 15.95
CA ARG A 212 -7.27 1.87 15.63
C ARG A 212 -7.68 0.96 16.78
N HIS A 213 -6.71 0.36 17.46
CA HIS A 213 -6.95 -0.53 18.59
C HIS A 213 -7.30 0.22 19.90
N GLY A 214 -7.38 1.55 19.87
CA GLY A 214 -7.67 2.37 21.05
C GLY A 214 -6.55 2.35 22.11
N ARG A 215 -5.35 1.89 21.75
CA ARG A 215 -4.18 1.82 22.65
C ARG A 215 -3.53 3.19 22.85
N VAL A 216 -3.72 4.08 21.89
CA VAL A 216 -3.29 5.49 21.97
C VAL A 216 -4.50 6.37 21.70
N VAL A 217 -4.83 7.24 22.66
CA VAL A 217 -5.80 8.33 22.44
C VAL A 217 -5.04 9.44 21.71
N TYR A 218 -5.59 9.94 20.60
CA TYR A 218 -5.06 11.10 19.88
C TYR A 218 -4.62 12.19 20.87
N ARG A 219 -3.31 12.37 21.06
CA ARG A 219 -2.80 13.66 21.53
C ARG A 219 -2.86 14.55 20.31
N THR A 220 -3.93 15.33 20.21
CA THR A 220 -3.96 16.51 19.35
C THR A 220 -2.75 17.37 19.72
N TYR A 221 -1.69 17.28 18.93
CA TYR A 221 -0.67 18.32 18.92
C TYR A 221 -1.36 19.55 18.32
N LYS A 222 -1.61 20.54 19.19
CA LYS A 222 -2.11 21.86 18.82
C LYS A 222 -1.17 22.55 17.84
#